data_AF-A0A4U8SFE5-F1
#
_entry.id   AF-A0A4U8SFE5-F1
#
_cell.length_a   1.000
_cell.length_b   1.000
_cell.length_c   1.000
_cell.angle_alpha   90.00
_cell.angle_beta   90.00
_cell.angle_gamma   90.00
#
_symmetry.space_group_name_H-M   'P 1'
#
loop_
_entity.id
_entity.type
_entity.pdbx_description
1 polymer ?
#
loop_
_entity_poly.entity_id
_entity_poly.type
_entity_poly.pdbx_seq_one_letter_code
_entity_poly.pdbx_strand_id
1 'polypeptide(L)' 'MCGILGTIPSSNTKMFEKALKTINHRGPDSSAVFHNGNVSLGHVRLKIVDLSNRATQPMHFPLNTNDVGGGGHIV' A
#
# COMPACT_ATOMS: atom_id res chain seq x y z
N MET A 1 13.51 5.44 -5.59
CA MET A 1 13.53 4.73 -4.29
C MET A 1 12.09 4.57 -3.82
N CYS A 2 11.80 3.60 -2.97
CA CYS A 2 10.45 3.39 -2.43
C CYS A 2 10.53 3.20 -0.91
N GLY A 3 9.39 3.30 -0.23
CA GLY A 3 9.26 3.03 1.20
C GLY A 3 8.00 2.24 1.49
N ILE A 4 8.07 1.30 2.43
CA ILE A 4 6.95 0.47 2.89
C ILE A 4 6.82 0.64 4.40
N LEU A 5 5.59 0.70 4.89
CA LEU A 5 5.24 0.71 6.30
C LEU A 5 4.18 -0.36 6.55
N GLY A 6 4.32 -1.15 7.62
CA GLY A 6 3.33 -2.16 8.00
C GLY A 6 3.14 -2.23 9.51
N THR A 7 1.91 -2.46 9.96
CA THR A 7 1.59 -2.69 11.38
C THR A 7 0.67 -3.90 11.56
N ILE A 8 1.00 -4.73 12.55
CA ILE A 8 0.21 -5.86 13.04
C ILE A 8 0.33 -5.83 14.58
N PRO A 9 -0.75 -5.61 15.36
CA PRO A 9 -2.12 -5.39 14.92
C PRO A 9 -2.30 -4.07 14.14
N SER A 10 -3.44 -3.89 13.50
CA SER A 10 -3.73 -2.69 12.70
C SER A 10 -3.65 -1.45 13.59
N SER A 11 -2.84 -0.48 13.19
CA SER A 11 -2.75 0.80 13.89
C SER A 11 -3.85 1.76 13.49
N ASN A 12 -4.15 2.74 14.35
CA ASN A 12 -5.03 3.86 14.03
C ASN A 12 -4.63 4.54 12.70
N THR A 13 -5.59 4.72 11.78
CA THR A 13 -5.35 5.27 10.44
C THR A 13 -4.62 6.60 10.45
N LYS A 14 -4.99 7.54 11.34
CA LYS A 14 -4.33 8.86 11.41
C LYS A 14 -2.88 8.78 11.87
N MET A 15 -2.57 7.88 12.81
CA MET A 15 -1.19 7.64 13.23
C MET A 15 -0.39 6.95 12.12
N PHE A 16 -0.99 5.98 11.45
CA PHE A 16 -0.36 5.27 10.34
C PHE A 16 0.00 6.21 9.19
N GLU A 17 -0.92 7.09 8.79
CA GLU A 17 -0.67 8.11 7.78
C GLU A 17 0.43 9.10 8.20
N LYS A 18 0.44 9.53 9.47
CA LYS A 18 1.52 10.38 10.00
C LYS A 18 2.87 9.68 9.92
N ALA A 19 2.93 8.41 10.30
CA ALA A 19 4.15 7.60 10.19
C ALA A 19 4.58 7.42 8.73
N LEU A 20 3.64 7.15 7.81
CA LEU A 20 3.92 7.03 6.38
C LEU A 20 4.50 8.33 5.79
N LYS A 21 4.00 9.49 6.23
CA LYS A 21 4.54 10.79 5.81
C LYS A 21 6.01 10.97 6.19
N THR A 22 6.50 10.36 7.27
CA THR A 22 7.92 10.49 7.67
C THR A 22 8.88 9.87 6.64
N ILE A 23 8.43 8.83 5.92
CA ILE A 23 9.23 8.17 4.88
C ILE A 23 8.91 8.68 3.46
N ASN A 24 8.04 9.69 3.32
CA ASN A 24 7.60 10.21 2.01
C ASN A 24 8.77 10.71 1.13
N HIS A 25 9.84 11.21 1.74
CA HIS A 25 11.05 11.62 1.01
C HIS A 25 11.70 10.48 0.20
N ARG A 26 11.43 9.21 0.53
CA ARG A 26 11.90 8.05 -0.24
C ARG A 26 11.10 7.82 -1.52
N GLY A 27 9.88 8.33 -1.60
CA GLY A 27 8.96 8.11 -2.71
C GLY A 27 7.85 9.16 -2.81
N PRO A 28 8.19 10.43 -3.10
CA PRO A 28 7.25 11.56 -3.08
C PRO A 28 6.19 11.55 -4.20
N ASP A 29 6.34 10.72 -5.23
CA ASP A 29 5.50 10.80 -6.43
C ASP A 29 4.14 10.11 -6.25
N SER A 30 4.04 9.16 -5.33
CA SER A 30 2.77 8.46 -5.05
C SER A 30 2.82 7.79 -3.68
N SER A 31 1.68 7.72 -3.01
CA SER A 31 1.52 6.93 -1.79
C SER A 31 0.17 6.23 -1.76
N ALA A 32 0.09 5.12 -1.04
CA ALA A 32 -1.13 4.36 -0.85
C ALA A 32 -1.13 3.68 0.52
N VAL A 33 -2.33 3.46 1.06
CA VAL A 33 -2.56 2.78 2.33
C VAL A 33 -3.63 1.72 2.13
N PHE A 34 -3.40 0.56 2.70
CA PHE A 34 -4.32 -0.57 2.74
C PHE A 34 -4.57 -0.96 4.19
N HIS A 35 -5.83 -1.15 4.53
CA HIS A 35 -6.25 -1.65 5.83
C HIS A 35 -7.14 -2.88 5.62
N ASN A 36 -6.79 -3.99 6.26
CA ASN A 36 -7.63 -5.18 6.27
C ASN A 36 -7.58 -5.86 7.63
N GLY A 37 -8.70 -5.82 8.36
CA GLY A 37 -8.83 -6.41 9.68
C GLY A 37 -7.71 -5.93 10.61
N ASN A 38 -6.81 -6.86 10.96
CA ASN A 38 -5.73 -6.63 11.91
C ASN A 38 -4.40 -6.20 11.27
N VAL A 39 -4.41 -5.77 10.01
CA VAL A 39 -3.21 -5.39 9.27
C VAL A 39 -3.39 -4.03 8.62
N SER A 40 -2.37 -3.18 8.73
CA SER A 40 -2.22 -1.95 7.94
C SER A 40 -0.93 -2.01 7.14
N LEU A 41 -1.01 -1.66 5.85
CA LEU A 41 0.13 -1.59 4.93
C LEU A 41 0.11 -0.24 4.22
N GLY A 42 1.27 0.36 4.02
CA GLY A 42 1.44 1.66 3.41
C GLY A 42 2.66 1.68 2.54
N HIS A 43 2.61 2.44 1.45
CA HIS A 43 3.69 2.53 0.49
C HIS A 43 3.88 3.98 0.02
N VAL A 44 5.12 4.35 -0.25
CA VAL A 44 5.53 5.59 -0.93
C VAL A 44 6.44 5.24 -2.10
N ARG A 45 6.16 5.75 -3.30
CA ARG A 45 6.82 5.41 -4.56
C ARG A 45 7.48 6.62 -5.19
N LEU A 46 8.75 6.50 -5.57
CA LEU A 46 9.39 7.40 -6.54
C LEU A 46 9.25 6.77 -7.93
N LYS A 47 8.51 7.41 -8.84
CA LYS A 47 8.27 7.01 -10.23
C LYS A 47 9.50 7.37 -11.09
N ILE A 48 10.58 6.60 -10.98
CA ILE A 48 11.78 6.76 -11.85
C ILE A 48 11.66 5.96 -13.15
N VAL A 49 11.16 4.72 -13.07
CA VAL A 49 10.92 3.83 -14.22
C VAL A 49 9.44 3.47 -14.25
N ASP A 50 8.83 3.64 -15.41
CA ASP A 50 7.40 3.54 -15.67
C ASP A 50 6.55 4.59 -14.91
N LEU A 51 6.38 5.74 -15.57
CA LEU A 51 5.54 6.87 -15.17
C LEU A 51 4.04 6.54 -15.20
N SER A 52 3.65 5.40 -15.78
CA SER A 52 2.25 5.02 -15.88
C SER A 52 1.68 4.65 -14.50
N ASN A 53 0.37 4.87 -14.35
CA ASN A 53 -0.35 4.52 -13.13
C ASN A 53 -0.53 3.00 -12.95
N ARG A 54 -0.11 2.17 -13.91
CA ARG A 54 -0.23 0.70 -13.85
C ARG A 54 0.74 0.07 -12.86
N ALA A 55 1.83 0.76 -12.53
CA ALA A 55 2.79 0.32 -11.53
C ALA A 55 2.51 0.92 -10.13
N THR A 56 1.28 1.37 -9.87
CA THR A 56 0.89 1.85 -8.53
C THR A 56 0.88 0.66 -7.56
N GLN A 57 1.49 0.86 -6.40
CA GLN A 57 1.65 -0.14 -5.35
C GLN A 57 0.86 0.33 -4.12
N PRO A 58 0.29 -0.58 -3.30
CA PRO A 58 0.36 -2.05 -3.43
C PRO A 58 -0.39 -2.57 -4.65
N MET A 59 0.14 -3.59 -5.30
CA MET A 59 -0.57 -4.27 -6.39
C MET A 59 -1.63 -5.22 -5.81
N HIS A 60 -2.78 -5.27 -6.48
CA HIS A 60 -3.90 -6.12 -6.11
C HIS A 60 -4.15 -7.13 -7.23
N PHE A 61 -4.34 -8.41 -6.87
CA PHE A 61 -4.88 -9.39 -7.82
C PHE A 61 -6.39 -9.19 -7.98
N PRO A 62 -6.94 -9.13 -9.22
CA PRO A 62 -8.37 -9.22 -9.43
C PRO A 62 -8.87 -10.60 -9.01
N LEU A 63 -9.89 -10.64 -8.15
CA LEU A 63 -10.57 -11.88 -7.80
C LEU A 63 -11.31 -12.41 -9.04
N ASN A 64 -11.04 -13.66 -9.42
CA ASN A 64 -11.86 -14.34 -10.42
C ASN A 64 -13.22 -14.64 -9.79
N THR A 65 -14.33 -14.52 -10.53
CA THR A 65 -15.70 -14.67 -9.96
C THR A 65 -16.02 -16.06 -9.41
N ASN A 66 -15.08 -17.01 -9.54
CA ASN A 66 -15.16 -18.36 -9.00
C ASN A 66 -14.40 -18.55 -7.67
N ASP A 67 -13.66 -17.54 -7.19
CA ASP A 67 -13.01 -17.58 -5.88
C ASP A 67 -14.02 -17.22 -4.78
N VAL A 68 -14.76 -18.23 -4.34
CA VAL A 68 -15.66 -18.17 -3.18
C VAL A 68 -14.80 -18.19 -1.90
N GLY A 69 -14.05 -17.11 -1.66
CA GLY A 69 -13.02 -17.10 -0.61
C GLY A 69 -12.39 -15.73 -0.32
N GLY A 70 -13.22 -14.68 -0.25
CA GLY A 70 -13.02 -13.41 0.47
C GLY A 70 -11.60 -12.87 0.72
N GLY A 71 -11.18 -11.90 -0.09
CA GLY A 71 -10.17 -10.90 0.25
C GLY A 71 -9.20 -10.62 -0.89
N GLY A 72 -9.20 -9.41 -1.44
CA GLY A 72 -8.20 -9.02 -2.45
C GLY A 72 -6.79 -9.16 -1.86
N HIS A 73 -6.01 -10.11 -2.37
CA HIS A 73 -4.65 -10.38 -1.91
C HIS A 73 -3.69 -9.34 -2.51
N ILE A 74 -2.82 -8.80 -1.66
CA ILE A 74 -1.68 -7.97 -2.07
C ILE A 74 -0.58 -8.91 -2.55
N VAL A 75 0.00 -8.63 -3.71
CA VAL A 75 1.16 -9.37 -4.26
C VAL A 75 2.49 -8.85 -3.77
#